data_AF-A0A3N7A3Q5-F1
#
_entry.id   AF-A0A3N7A3Q5-F1
#
_cell.length_a   1.000
_cell.length_b   1.000
_cell.length_c   1.000
_cell.angle_alpha   90.00
_cell.angle_beta   90.00
_cell.angle_gamma   90.00
#
_symmetry.space_group_name_H-M   'P 1'
#
loop_
_entity.id
_entity.type
_entity.pdbx_description
1 polymer ?
#
loop_
_entity_poly.entity_id
_entity_poly.type
_entity_poly.pdbx_seq_one_letter_code
_entity_poly.pdbx_strand_id
1 'polypeptide(L)'
;MKNKFISRLLSLVTIIVLLYSCRNELSTEQEAHSNSSQFRPTSKTIRLEQSKHKLVLKTELQKVQENLKEIKTNASGKAIDYANGVSIDTDNVTYIEYGTNFHTYTFNLVRENSPESAPLENLVLSYLPDGSYKELLVTYNFTSQEKQDLLSRKGVKTAGKATAIELAKGTYGGIVSNRSMGGAESCSYKTVDMYFSCYTGEHHQGNESSWGECNWQNKGGYAAQHITVVALVCTADTSLGIDGSPGGGDIGPTTGLGGGTDTPTIPTLSRFFFYVKKLPVDLKTVIYDTANTEFYDGFKNYYDANYGSAEAEEFITWALQFKQNNPTTSWYQFENWFLGTSEGKADENYDTAYWDNPNLTFPPQSLPSWQNYYDAFPKDVNGKGLSGPAIYEIVKGTPKALRDGVLNDSNPNNDNDYDNACALRVSIALNYSGVKIPNIPNHTFKGGDGKYYFLSAKKLNAWMRKTFGTNPATSTTPYNSNHIHITGNQAGVNGVNLPVILKDIKGIYSLVSSNSAWASGHGDILQPNGTCINGCHFYDAPIDYIDVWILQ
;
A
#
# COMPACT_ATOMS: atom_id res chain seq x y z
N MET A 1 -45.42 -30.74 -41.15
CA MET A 1 -44.73 -29.43 -41.28
C MET A 1 -44.35 -28.76 -39.94
N LYS A 2 -44.72 -29.30 -38.76
CA LYS A 2 -44.39 -28.68 -37.45
C LYS A 2 -42.98 -28.95 -36.90
N ASN A 3 -42.33 -30.06 -37.25
CA ASN A 3 -41.03 -30.43 -36.62
C ASN A 3 -39.80 -29.72 -37.20
N LYS A 4 -39.86 -29.22 -38.45
CA LYS A 4 -38.75 -28.47 -39.06
C LYS A 4 -38.67 -27.02 -38.58
N PHE A 5 -39.76 -26.47 -38.06
CA PHE A 5 -39.79 -25.09 -37.56
C PHE A 5 -39.15 -24.99 -36.17
N ILE A 6 -39.40 -25.97 -35.29
CA ILE A 6 -38.82 -26.04 -33.95
C ILE A 6 -37.30 -26.27 -34.00
N SER A 7 -36.81 -27.13 -34.90
CA SER A 7 -35.38 -27.38 -35.09
C SER A 7 -34.62 -26.15 -35.63
N ARG A 8 -35.25 -25.36 -36.50
CA ARG A 8 -34.69 -24.08 -37.00
C ARG A 8 -34.71 -22.98 -35.93
N LEU A 9 -35.74 -22.96 -35.08
CA LEU A 9 -35.84 -22.01 -33.97
C LEU A 9 -34.78 -22.30 -32.89
N LEU A 10 -34.58 -23.58 -32.53
CA LEU A 10 -33.53 -24.00 -31.60
C LEU A 10 -32.14 -23.64 -32.11
N SER A 11 -31.86 -23.84 -33.41
CA SER A 11 -30.57 -23.48 -34.02
C SER A 11 -30.31 -21.97 -34.00
N LEU A 12 -31.36 -21.15 -34.14
CA LEU A 12 -31.25 -19.68 -34.06
C LEU A 12 -30.99 -19.19 -32.62
N VAL A 13 -31.63 -19.81 -31.63
CA VAL A 13 -31.41 -19.47 -30.22
C VAL A 13 -29.99 -19.82 -29.78
N THR A 14 -29.41 -20.94 -30.23
CA THR A 14 -28.02 -21.29 -29.90
C THR A 14 -27.01 -20.30 -30.50
N ILE A 15 -27.27 -19.79 -31.71
CA ILE A 15 -26.42 -18.77 -32.35
C ILE A 15 -26.53 -17.42 -31.62
N ILE A 16 -27.72 -17.05 -31.14
CA ILE A 16 -27.90 -15.81 -30.36
C ILE A 16 -27.17 -15.89 -29.01
N VAL A 17 -27.16 -17.04 -28.33
CA VAL A 17 -26.43 -17.24 -27.06
C VAL A 17 -24.91 -17.22 -27.26
N LEU A 18 -24.41 -17.76 -28.38
CA LEU A 18 -22.99 -17.66 -28.76
C LEU A 18 -22.59 -16.22 -29.11
N LEU A 19 -23.45 -15.47 -29.79
CA LEU A 19 -23.22 -14.04 -30.08
C LEU A 19 -23.32 -13.14 -28.85
N TYR A 20 -24.12 -13.50 -27.85
CA TYR A 20 -24.21 -12.78 -26.57
C TYR A 20 -22.98 -13.05 -25.68
N SER A 21 -22.41 -14.26 -25.75
CA SER A 21 -21.18 -14.61 -25.00
C SER A 21 -19.92 -13.99 -25.60
N CYS A 22 -19.90 -13.66 -26.90
CA CYS A 22 -18.80 -12.93 -27.54
C CYS A 22 -18.88 -11.39 -27.38
N ARG A 23 -19.92 -10.86 -26.72
CA ARG A 23 -20.14 -9.39 -26.63
C ARG A 23 -19.84 -8.77 -25.26
N ASN A 24 -19.37 -9.54 -24.28
CA ASN A 24 -18.94 -9.01 -22.97
C ASN A 24 -17.42 -8.78 -22.83
N GLU A 25 -16.64 -8.86 -23.91
CA GLU A 25 -15.19 -8.60 -23.89
C GLU A 25 -14.76 -7.39 -24.73
N LEU A 26 -15.60 -6.35 -24.83
CA LEU A 26 -15.20 -5.09 -25.45
C LEU A 26 -15.66 -3.89 -24.63
N SER A 27 -15.18 -3.79 -23.40
CA SER A 27 -14.95 -2.47 -22.82
C SER A 27 -13.76 -1.86 -23.56
N THR A 28 -14.03 -1.08 -24.60
CA THR A 28 -13.04 -0.15 -25.15
C THR A 28 -12.73 0.87 -24.06
N GLU A 29 -11.69 0.60 -23.27
CA GLU A 29 -10.94 1.69 -22.64
C GLU A 29 -10.38 2.53 -23.78
N GLN A 30 -10.88 3.75 -23.86
CA GLN A 30 -10.44 4.73 -24.83
C GLN A 30 -9.08 5.24 -24.37
N GLU A 31 -8.01 4.50 -24.67
CA GLU A 31 -6.65 5.00 -24.52
C GLU A 31 -6.46 6.19 -25.48
N ALA A 32 -6.32 7.37 -24.90
CA ALA A 32 -5.89 8.55 -25.63
C ALA A 32 -4.46 8.28 -26.15
N HIS A 33 -4.34 7.98 -27.44
CA HIS A 33 -3.06 7.91 -28.14
C HIS A 33 -2.30 9.23 -28.00
N SER A 34 -1.35 9.28 -27.06
CA SER A 34 -0.31 10.32 -27.03
C SER A 34 0.82 9.90 -27.97
N ASN A 35 1.08 10.73 -28.99
CA ASN A 35 2.19 10.59 -29.92
C ASN A 35 3.53 10.85 -29.20
N SER A 36 4.13 9.82 -28.60
CA SER A 36 5.57 9.77 -28.39
C SER A 36 6.09 8.40 -28.82
N SER A 37 7.17 8.39 -29.59
CA SER A 37 7.74 7.24 -30.28
C SER A 37 8.45 6.22 -29.36
N GLN A 38 8.00 6.05 -28.13
CA GLN A 38 8.55 5.07 -27.18
C GLN A 38 7.42 4.15 -26.71
N PHE A 39 7.36 2.95 -27.30
CA PHE A 39 6.39 1.93 -26.90
C PHE A 39 6.68 1.53 -25.44
N ARG A 40 5.77 1.86 -24.52
CA ARG A 40 5.94 1.65 -23.08
C ARG A 40 5.41 0.26 -22.69
N PRO A 41 6.20 -0.60 -22.03
CA PRO A 41 5.69 -1.85 -21.47
C PRO A 41 4.65 -1.58 -20.37
N THR A 42 3.56 -2.32 -20.38
CA THR A 42 2.58 -2.30 -19.30
C THR A 42 2.96 -3.36 -18.26
N SER A 43 2.79 -3.06 -16.98
CA SER A 43 3.05 -4.03 -15.91
C SER A 43 1.93 -4.01 -14.89
N LYS A 44 1.57 -5.18 -14.37
CA LYS A 44 0.64 -5.33 -13.26
C LYS A 44 1.02 -6.49 -12.35
N THR A 45 0.72 -6.37 -11.06
CA THR A 45 0.79 -7.49 -10.13
C THR A 45 -0.53 -8.25 -10.17
N ILE A 46 -0.47 -9.56 -10.38
CA ILE A 46 -1.64 -10.44 -10.46
C ILE A 46 -1.40 -11.71 -9.66
N ARG A 47 -2.49 -12.38 -9.27
CA ARG A 47 -2.46 -13.77 -8.82
C ARG A 47 -2.34 -14.69 -10.03
N LEU A 48 -1.67 -15.83 -9.87
CA LEU A 48 -1.56 -16.84 -10.92
C LEU A 48 -2.94 -17.28 -11.45
N GLU A 49 -3.95 -17.36 -10.59
CA GLU A 49 -5.31 -17.73 -10.97
C GLU A 49 -6.01 -16.68 -11.87
N GLN A 50 -5.57 -15.42 -11.81
CA GLN A 50 -6.07 -14.33 -12.67
C GLN A 50 -5.38 -14.32 -14.04
N SER A 51 -4.30 -15.09 -14.21
CA SER A 51 -3.57 -15.14 -15.46
C SER A 51 -4.36 -15.86 -16.56
N LYS A 52 -4.46 -15.22 -17.74
CA LYS A 52 -4.99 -15.86 -18.96
C LYS A 52 -4.18 -17.08 -19.40
N HIS A 53 -2.92 -17.19 -18.96
CA HIS A 53 -2.01 -18.30 -19.27
C HIS A 53 -1.88 -19.35 -18.14
N LYS A 54 -2.79 -19.35 -17.14
CA LYS A 54 -2.64 -20.15 -15.90
C LYS A 54 -2.35 -21.64 -16.10
N LEU A 55 -2.95 -22.28 -17.10
CA LEU A 55 -2.76 -23.72 -17.32
C LEU A 55 -1.33 -24.04 -17.74
N VAL A 56 -0.79 -23.28 -18.71
CA VAL A 56 0.59 -23.44 -19.18
C VAL A 56 1.57 -23.06 -18.07
N LEU A 57 1.31 -21.96 -17.36
CA LEU A 57 2.16 -21.53 -16.24
C LEU A 57 2.21 -22.57 -15.12
N LYS A 58 1.11 -23.23 -14.78
CA LYS A 58 1.12 -24.33 -13.78
C LYS A 58 2.03 -25.48 -14.22
N THR A 59 2.01 -25.84 -15.50
CA THR A 59 2.90 -26.86 -16.05
C THR A 59 4.37 -26.41 -16.05
N GLU A 60 4.67 -25.17 -16.44
CA GLU A 60 6.06 -24.67 -16.37
C GLU A 60 6.55 -24.56 -14.92
N LEU A 61 5.73 -24.07 -13.98
CA LEU A 61 6.08 -24.00 -12.56
C LEU A 61 6.36 -25.39 -11.96
N GLN A 62 5.65 -26.44 -12.38
CA GLN A 62 5.94 -27.82 -11.98
C GLN A 62 7.31 -28.29 -12.48
N LYS A 63 7.66 -28.00 -13.75
CA LYS A 63 8.99 -28.31 -14.30
C LYS A 63 10.09 -27.55 -13.58
N VAL A 64 9.89 -26.26 -13.31
CA VAL A 64 10.82 -25.43 -12.53
C VAL A 64 11.06 -26.04 -11.15
N GLN A 65 10.01 -26.51 -10.47
CA GLN A 65 10.15 -27.18 -9.18
C GLN A 65 11.02 -28.43 -9.25
N GLU A 66 11.03 -29.15 -10.37
CA GLU A 66 11.92 -30.30 -10.59
C GLU A 66 13.34 -29.83 -10.87
N ASN A 67 13.53 -28.87 -11.78
CA ASN A 67 14.83 -28.30 -12.14
C ASN A 67 15.55 -27.66 -10.96
N LEU A 68 14.84 -26.94 -10.09
CA LEU A 68 15.41 -26.32 -8.88
C LEU A 68 15.92 -27.37 -7.87
N LYS A 69 15.46 -28.62 -7.93
CA LYS A 69 16.02 -29.72 -7.11
C LYS A 69 17.39 -30.18 -7.63
N GLU A 70 17.66 -30.03 -8.92
CA GLU A 70 18.86 -30.55 -9.59
C GLU A 70 20.03 -29.55 -9.57
N ILE A 71 19.76 -28.26 -9.38
CA ILE A 71 20.79 -27.21 -9.34
C ILE A 71 21.60 -27.33 -8.03
N LYS A 72 22.69 -28.10 -8.07
CA LYS A 72 23.80 -28.02 -7.11
C LYS A 72 24.75 -26.92 -7.57
N THR A 73 24.91 -25.84 -6.79
CA THR A 73 25.79 -24.73 -7.18
C THR A 73 27.26 -25.08 -7.00
N ASN A 74 28.03 -24.90 -8.07
CA ASN A 74 29.49 -24.90 -8.04
C ASN A 74 30.02 -23.60 -7.43
N ALA A 75 31.08 -23.74 -6.64
CA ALA A 75 31.65 -22.71 -5.80
C ALA A 75 32.23 -21.52 -6.59
N SER A 76 31.64 -20.35 -6.37
CA SER A 76 32.36 -19.14 -5.93
C SER A 76 31.40 -18.30 -5.10
N GLY A 77 31.26 -18.67 -3.82
CA GLY A 77 30.49 -17.91 -2.82
C GLY A 77 29.39 -18.70 -2.08
N LYS A 78 29.80 -19.71 -1.31
CA LYS A 78 29.13 -20.34 -0.15
C LYS A 78 27.62 -20.70 -0.18
N ALA A 79 27.43 -22.03 -0.08
CA ALA A 79 26.30 -22.81 0.44
C ALA A 79 25.06 -22.99 -0.44
N ILE A 80 24.83 -24.24 -0.89
CA ILE A 80 23.50 -24.78 -1.22
C ILE A 80 23.45 -26.26 -0.88
N ASP A 81 22.38 -26.67 -0.20
CA ASP A 81 21.84 -28.04 -0.24
C ASP A 81 20.38 -27.96 -0.75
N TYR A 82 20.03 -28.73 -1.79
CA TYR A 82 18.64 -29.06 -2.13
C TYR A 82 18.46 -30.58 -2.02
N ALA A 83 17.42 -31.10 -1.36
CA ALA A 83 16.03 -30.63 -1.30
C ALA A 83 15.60 -30.02 0.06
N ASN A 84 15.26 -28.72 0.14
CA ASN A 84 15.09 -27.99 1.42
C ASN A 84 14.29 -26.65 1.29
N GLY A 85 12.96 -26.63 1.39
CA GLY A 85 12.20 -25.43 1.80
C GLY A 85 12.03 -24.25 0.81
N VAL A 86 12.13 -24.43 -0.51
CA VAL A 86 11.88 -23.32 -1.48
C VAL A 86 10.39 -23.18 -1.77
N SER A 87 9.83 -21.96 -1.70
CA SER A 87 8.48 -21.65 -2.19
C SER A 87 8.47 -20.53 -3.22
N ILE A 88 7.54 -20.65 -4.15
CA ILE A 88 7.23 -19.66 -5.19
C ILE A 88 5.98 -18.89 -4.74
N ASP A 89 6.04 -17.55 -4.80
CA ASP A 89 4.88 -16.71 -4.60
C ASP A 89 4.01 -16.72 -5.87
N THR A 90 2.84 -17.34 -5.77
CA THR A 90 1.84 -17.39 -6.86
C THR A 90 0.72 -16.38 -6.69
N ASP A 91 0.69 -15.66 -5.56
CA ASP A 91 -0.32 -14.66 -5.29
C ASP A 91 0.14 -13.27 -5.75
N ASN A 92 1.45 -13.04 -5.82
CA ASN A 92 2.05 -11.78 -6.24
C ASN A 92 3.01 -11.96 -7.42
N VAL A 93 2.42 -12.15 -8.59
CA VAL A 93 3.16 -12.35 -9.84
C VAL A 93 3.20 -11.04 -10.61
N THR A 94 4.40 -10.54 -10.91
CA THR A 94 4.54 -9.38 -11.79
C THR A 94 4.41 -9.84 -13.23
N TYR A 95 3.38 -9.35 -13.92
CA TYR A 95 3.14 -9.58 -15.33
C TYR A 95 3.52 -8.34 -16.13
N ILE A 96 4.34 -8.50 -17.16
CA ILE A 96 4.73 -7.44 -18.09
C ILE A 96 4.25 -7.81 -19.48
N GLU A 97 3.52 -6.90 -20.14
CA GLU A 97 3.15 -7.00 -21.55
C GLU A 97 3.93 -5.98 -22.37
N TYR A 98 4.44 -6.43 -23.51
CA TYR A 98 5.09 -5.57 -24.48
C TYR A 98 4.66 -5.96 -25.90
N GLY A 99 4.07 -5.00 -26.62
CA GLY A 99 3.43 -5.27 -27.90
C GLY A 99 2.22 -6.20 -27.76
N THR A 100 1.82 -6.83 -28.87
CA THR A 100 0.62 -7.69 -28.89
C THR A 100 0.88 -9.13 -28.48
N ASN A 101 2.12 -9.61 -28.58
CA ASN A 101 2.43 -11.04 -28.56
C ASN A 101 3.59 -11.43 -27.62
N PHE A 102 4.10 -10.50 -26.81
CA PHE A 102 5.19 -10.79 -25.88
C PHE A 102 4.84 -10.40 -24.46
N HIS A 103 5.17 -11.29 -23.52
CA HIS A 103 4.94 -11.07 -22.11
C HIS A 103 5.91 -11.86 -21.24
N THR A 104 6.07 -11.39 -20.00
CA THR A 104 6.86 -12.07 -18.98
C THR A 104 6.10 -12.17 -17.67
N TYR A 105 6.43 -13.20 -16.89
CA TYR A 105 5.95 -13.40 -15.53
C TYR A 105 7.14 -13.46 -14.59
N THR A 106 7.13 -12.66 -13.53
CA THR A 106 8.15 -12.67 -12.48
C THR A 106 7.52 -13.13 -11.18
N PHE A 107 8.05 -14.20 -10.61
CA PHE A 107 7.61 -14.78 -9.34
C PHE A 107 8.69 -14.59 -8.28
N ASN A 108 8.30 -14.20 -7.07
CA ASN A 108 9.22 -14.18 -5.95
C ASN A 108 9.56 -15.61 -5.51
N LEU A 109 10.85 -15.90 -5.34
CA LEU A 109 11.35 -17.15 -4.78
C LEU A 109 11.86 -16.88 -3.38
N VAL A 110 11.36 -17.62 -2.41
CA VAL A 110 11.78 -17.51 -1.03
C VAL A 110 12.17 -18.88 -0.52
N ARG A 111 13.39 -18.99 0.01
CA ARG A 111 13.90 -20.23 0.63
C ARG A 111 13.70 -20.15 2.13
N GLU A 112 13.17 -21.22 2.70
CA GLU A 112 12.96 -21.39 4.13
C GLU A 112 14.29 -21.20 4.87
N ASN A 113 14.26 -20.49 6.00
CA ASN A 113 15.43 -20.16 6.82
C ASN A 113 16.51 -19.29 6.14
N SER A 114 16.21 -18.61 5.03
CA SER A 114 17.15 -17.65 4.44
C SER A 114 17.42 -16.50 5.42
N PRO A 115 18.71 -16.16 5.69
CA PRO A 115 19.03 -14.97 6.47
C PRO A 115 18.56 -13.72 5.72
N GLU A 116 18.33 -12.62 6.43
CA GLU A 116 17.90 -11.35 5.83
C GLU A 116 18.89 -10.86 4.75
N SER A 117 20.18 -11.17 4.92
CA SER A 117 21.25 -10.86 3.96
C SER A 117 21.27 -11.74 2.70
N ALA A 118 20.43 -12.79 2.62
CA ALA A 118 20.36 -13.65 1.45
C ALA A 118 19.93 -12.84 0.21
N PRO A 119 20.45 -13.14 -0.99
CA PRO A 119 20.04 -12.43 -2.19
C PRO A 119 18.54 -12.60 -2.45
N LEU A 120 17.93 -11.59 -3.09
CA LEU A 120 16.57 -11.73 -3.60
C LEU A 120 16.64 -12.58 -4.87
N GLU A 121 15.75 -13.56 -5.00
CA GLU A 121 15.68 -14.42 -6.17
C GLU A 121 14.29 -14.35 -6.79
N ASN A 122 14.24 -14.21 -8.10
CA ASN A 122 13.00 -14.22 -8.86
C ASN A 122 13.08 -15.25 -9.99
N LEU A 123 12.01 -16.02 -10.14
CA LEU A 123 11.79 -16.84 -11.33
C LEU A 123 11.12 -15.97 -12.39
N VAL A 124 11.75 -15.84 -13.55
CA VAL A 124 11.19 -15.11 -14.70
C VAL A 124 10.86 -16.08 -15.81
N LEU A 125 9.58 -16.14 -16.18
CA LEU A 125 9.09 -16.89 -17.33
C LEU A 125 8.87 -15.91 -18.48
N SER A 126 9.66 -16.04 -19.54
CA SER A 126 9.57 -15.21 -20.75
C SER A 126 8.91 -16.00 -21.86
N TYR A 127 7.82 -15.48 -22.42
CA TYR A 127 7.13 -16.15 -23.51
C TYR A 127 8.01 -16.26 -24.77
N LEU A 128 7.94 -17.40 -25.44
CA LEU A 128 8.62 -17.67 -26.70
C LEU A 128 7.61 -17.84 -27.85
N PRO A 129 7.99 -17.51 -29.10
CA PRO A 129 7.09 -17.64 -30.26
C PRO A 129 6.57 -19.07 -30.52
N ASP A 130 7.23 -20.09 -30.00
CA ASP A 130 6.81 -21.49 -30.11
C ASP A 130 5.69 -21.87 -29.11
N GLY A 131 5.23 -20.91 -28.30
CA GLY A 131 4.20 -21.11 -27.29
C GLY A 131 4.73 -21.56 -25.93
N SER A 132 6.04 -21.81 -25.81
CA SER A 132 6.69 -22.20 -24.56
C SER A 132 7.21 -21.00 -23.77
N TYR A 133 7.82 -21.25 -22.62
CA TYR A 133 8.49 -20.23 -21.83
C TYR A 133 9.97 -20.55 -21.68
N LYS A 134 10.79 -19.51 -21.83
CA LYS A 134 12.17 -19.49 -21.32
C LYS A 134 12.12 -19.20 -19.83
N GLU A 135 12.82 -20.01 -19.05
CA GLU A 135 12.85 -19.94 -17.58
C GLU A 135 14.19 -19.33 -17.14
N LEU A 136 14.15 -18.20 -16.44
CA LEU A 136 15.35 -17.56 -15.89
C LEU A 136 15.25 -17.49 -14.36
N LEU A 137 16.32 -17.83 -13.66
CA LEU A 137 16.52 -17.44 -12.27
C LEU A 137 17.32 -16.15 -12.26
N VAL A 138 16.70 -15.07 -11.81
CA VAL A 138 17.33 -13.76 -11.64
C VAL A 138 17.62 -13.55 -10.16
N THR A 139 18.88 -13.30 -9.83
CA THR A 139 19.37 -13.11 -8.47
C THR A 139 19.83 -11.68 -8.30
N TYR A 140 19.33 -11.00 -7.27
CA TYR A 140 19.65 -9.61 -6.95
C TYR A 140 20.39 -9.54 -5.61
N ASN A 141 21.60 -8.99 -5.65
CA ASN A 141 22.43 -8.74 -4.47
C ASN A 141 22.09 -7.37 -3.85
N PHE A 142 20.88 -7.25 -3.32
CA PHE A 142 20.40 -6.04 -2.64
C PHE A 142 20.81 -5.99 -1.17
N THR A 143 21.12 -4.79 -0.71
CA THR A 143 21.26 -4.47 0.71
C THR A 143 19.92 -4.60 1.44
N SER A 144 19.93 -4.65 2.78
CA SER A 144 18.69 -4.63 3.58
C SER A 144 17.85 -3.38 3.28
N GLN A 145 18.46 -2.21 3.16
CA GLN A 145 17.75 -0.96 2.83
C GLN A 145 17.06 -1.03 1.46
N GLU A 146 17.73 -1.59 0.45
CA GLU A 146 17.14 -1.74 -0.88
C GLU A 146 15.96 -2.71 -0.91
N LYS A 147 15.98 -3.76 -0.09
CA LYS A 147 14.81 -4.64 0.09
C LYS A 147 13.65 -3.90 0.75
N GLN A 148 13.93 -3.08 1.76
CA GLN A 148 12.93 -2.22 2.40
C GLN A 148 12.35 -1.21 1.41
N ASP A 149 13.19 -0.63 0.55
CA ASP A 149 12.77 0.30 -0.49
C ASP A 149 11.87 -0.40 -1.53
N LEU A 150 12.18 -1.65 -1.94
CA LEU A 150 11.29 -2.45 -2.80
C LEU A 150 9.94 -2.75 -2.16
N LEU A 151 9.93 -3.17 -0.89
CA LEU A 151 8.69 -3.41 -0.13
C LEU A 151 7.86 -2.12 0.02
N SER A 152 8.54 -0.97 0.10
CA SER A 152 7.94 0.37 0.13
C SER A 152 7.62 0.92 -1.27
N ARG A 153 7.71 0.09 -2.32
CA ARG A 153 7.42 0.42 -3.73
C ARG A 153 8.28 1.56 -4.31
N LYS A 154 9.47 1.79 -3.76
CA LYS A 154 10.47 2.68 -4.35
C LYS A 154 11.25 1.97 -5.45
N GLY A 155 11.85 2.74 -6.36
CA GLY A 155 12.73 2.19 -7.38
C GLY A 155 14.06 1.74 -6.77
N VAL A 156 14.60 0.61 -7.24
CA VAL A 156 15.91 0.10 -6.80
C VAL A 156 16.75 -0.26 -8.02
N LYS A 157 17.96 0.30 -8.04
CA LYS A 157 18.92 0.07 -9.12
C LYS A 157 19.37 -1.38 -9.20
N THR A 158 19.23 -1.98 -10.37
CA THR A 158 19.59 -3.39 -10.62
C THR A 158 20.89 -3.57 -11.39
N ALA A 159 21.34 -2.54 -12.11
CA ALA A 159 22.60 -2.56 -12.85
C ALA A 159 23.78 -2.89 -11.93
N GLY A 160 24.53 -3.93 -12.29
CA GLY A 160 25.67 -4.42 -11.51
C GLY A 160 25.31 -5.22 -10.23
N LYS A 161 24.02 -5.37 -9.93
CA LYS A 161 23.51 -6.11 -8.76
C LYS A 161 22.68 -7.34 -9.14
N ALA A 162 22.23 -7.41 -10.38
CA ALA A 162 21.43 -8.50 -10.91
C ALA A 162 22.27 -9.45 -11.78
N THR A 163 22.18 -10.74 -11.49
CA THR A 163 22.70 -11.83 -12.36
C THR A 163 21.56 -12.73 -12.79
N ALA A 164 21.63 -13.32 -13.97
CA ALA A 164 20.62 -14.24 -14.45
C ALA A 164 21.24 -15.54 -14.97
N ILE A 165 20.57 -16.65 -14.70
CA ILE A 165 20.86 -17.95 -15.29
C ILE A 165 19.58 -18.51 -15.91
N GLU A 166 19.72 -19.26 -16.99
CA GLU A 166 18.60 -20.00 -17.58
C GLU A 166 18.45 -21.36 -16.90
N LEU A 167 17.23 -21.71 -16.53
CA LEU A 167 16.89 -23.00 -15.94
C LEU A 167 16.69 -24.03 -17.07
N ALA A 168 17.27 -25.22 -16.93
CA ALA A 168 17.40 -26.15 -18.04
C ALA A 168 16.06 -26.71 -18.52
N LYS A 169 15.92 -26.87 -19.84
CA LYS A 169 15.06 -27.88 -20.44
C LYS A 169 15.95 -28.89 -21.16
N GLY A 170 16.38 -29.96 -20.48
CA GLY A 170 17.05 -31.11 -21.10
C GLY A 170 18.36 -30.88 -21.88
N THR A 171 19.04 -29.73 -21.77
CA THR A 171 20.45 -29.42 -22.10
C THR A 171 20.55 -27.89 -22.00
N TYR A 172 21.31 -27.24 -21.11
CA TYR A 172 22.74 -27.35 -20.87
C TYR A 172 23.01 -27.14 -19.38
N GLY A 173 23.44 -28.20 -18.72
CA GLY A 173 23.94 -28.13 -17.36
C GLY A 173 25.38 -27.64 -17.33
N GLY A 174 25.65 -26.74 -16.39
CA GLY A 174 26.98 -26.57 -15.82
C GLY A 174 27.70 -25.34 -16.30
N ILE A 175 27.66 -24.28 -15.48
CA ILE A 175 28.57 -23.13 -15.56
C ILE A 175 28.44 -22.38 -16.90
N VAL A 176 28.90 -21.14 -16.95
CA VAL A 176 29.32 -20.52 -18.20
C VAL A 176 30.53 -21.31 -18.74
N SER A 177 30.35 -22.56 -19.13
CA SER A 177 31.32 -23.27 -19.95
C SER A 177 30.73 -23.35 -21.34
N ASN A 178 31.29 -22.52 -22.21
CA ASN A 178 31.40 -22.71 -23.64
C ASN A 178 30.52 -23.85 -24.16
N ARG A 179 29.27 -23.51 -24.51
CA ARG A 179 28.63 -24.21 -25.61
C ARG A 179 29.66 -24.20 -26.73
N SER A 180 30.22 -25.35 -27.06
CA SER A 180 31.02 -25.53 -28.26
C SER A 180 30.09 -25.39 -29.47
N MET A 181 29.59 -24.18 -29.70
CA MET A 181 29.29 -23.67 -31.02
C MET A 181 30.64 -23.23 -31.58
N GLY A 182 31.28 -24.14 -32.33
CA GLY A 182 32.51 -23.92 -33.09
C GLY A 182 33.51 -22.91 -32.50
N GLY A 183 34.29 -23.31 -31.50
CA GLY A 183 35.62 -22.74 -31.19
C GLY A 183 35.77 -21.27 -30.79
N ALA A 184 34.77 -20.39 -30.96
CA ALA A 184 35.00 -18.95 -30.85
C ALA A 184 33.93 -18.13 -30.10
N GLU A 185 32.75 -18.66 -29.73
CA GLU A 185 31.69 -17.81 -29.13
C GLU A 185 31.42 -18.15 -27.65
N SER A 186 31.62 -17.17 -26.76
CA SER A 186 31.19 -17.26 -25.35
C SER A 186 29.96 -16.37 -25.11
N CYS A 187 28.84 -16.98 -24.71
CA CYS A 187 27.59 -16.28 -24.38
C CYS A 187 27.36 -16.19 -22.87
N SER A 188 26.86 -15.04 -22.40
CA SER A 188 26.46 -14.83 -21.01
C SER A 188 25.26 -13.89 -20.92
N TYR A 189 24.44 -14.08 -19.88
CA TYR A 189 23.36 -13.15 -19.59
C TYR A 189 23.90 -11.87 -18.97
N LYS A 190 23.45 -10.72 -19.48
CA LYS A 190 23.72 -9.39 -18.96
C LYS A 190 22.40 -8.72 -18.58
N THR A 191 22.47 -7.82 -17.61
CA THR A 191 21.32 -7.06 -17.11
C THR A 191 21.52 -5.58 -17.43
N VAL A 192 20.45 -4.94 -17.91
CA VAL A 192 20.41 -3.49 -18.13
C VAL A 192 19.15 -2.91 -17.50
N ASP A 193 19.24 -1.65 -17.06
CA ASP A 193 18.13 -0.96 -16.42
C ASP A 193 17.43 -0.06 -17.43
N MET A 194 16.11 -0.18 -17.53
CA MET A 194 15.25 0.70 -18.28
C MET A 194 14.35 1.48 -17.33
N TYR A 195 14.28 2.79 -17.54
CA TYR A 195 13.54 3.71 -16.69
C TYR A 195 12.41 4.36 -17.49
N PHE A 196 11.21 4.33 -16.92
CA PHE A 196 10.06 5.05 -17.45
C PHE A 196 9.55 5.99 -16.37
N SER A 197 9.57 7.28 -16.66
CA SER A 197 9.08 8.27 -15.71
C SER A 197 7.59 8.07 -15.41
N CYS A 198 7.15 8.56 -14.25
CA CYS A 198 5.72 8.61 -13.96
C CYS A 198 5.00 9.57 -14.90
N TYR A 199 3.67 9.50 -14.92
CA TYR A 199 2.83 10.35 -15.76
C TYR A 199 3.05 11.85 -15.55
N THR A 200 3.35 12.28 -14.33
CA THR A 200 3.66 13.69 -14.03
C THR A 200 5.07 14.10 -14.45
N GLY A 201 5.95 13.14 -14.77
CA GLY A 201 7.37 13.37 -15.06
C GLY A 201 8.23 13.65 -13.84
N GLU A 202 7.64 13.83 -12.65
CA GLU A 202 8.34 14.18 -11.41
C GLU A 202 9.25 13.06 -10.89
N HIS A 203 8.97 11.81 -11.25
CA HIS A 203 9.73 10.63 -10.84
C HIS A 203 10.40 10.02 -12.07
N HIS A 204 11.74 10.09 -12.13
CA HIS A 204 12.59 9.69 -13.24
C HIS A 204 13.86 8.96 -12.73
N GLN A 205 14.78 8.56 -13.62
CA GLN A 205 16.04 7.85 -13.30
C GLN A 205 16.97 8.56 -12.29
N GLY A 206 16.67 9.81 -11.91
CA GLY A 206 17.53 10.59 -11.01
C GLY A 206 17.03 10.66 -9.57
N ASN A 207 15.86 10.09 -9.28
CA ASN A 207 15.21 10.21 -7.97
C ASN A 207 14.37 8.97 -7.61
N GLU A 208 14.88 7.77 -7.91
CA GLU A 208 14.21 6.48 -7.65
C GLU A 208 13.68 6.32 -6.23
N SER A 209 14.35 6.94 -5.25
CA SER A 209 13.97 6.91 -3.84
C SER A 209 12.63 7.59 -3.54
N SER A 210 12.18 8.55 -4.36
CA SER A 210 10.89 9.23 -4.16
C SER A 210 9.74 8.61 -4.94
N TRP A 211 10.00 7.56 -5.75
CA TRP A 211 8.99 7.01 -6.66
C TRP A 211 7.74 6.47 -5.97
N GLY A 212 7.84 6.05 -4.70
CA GLY A 212 6.68 5.64 -3.89
C GLY A 212 5.66 6.77 -3.65
N GLU A 213 6.07 8.03 -3.85
CA GLU A 213 5.23 9.23 -3.68
C GLU A 213 4.48 9.61 -4.96
N CYS A 214 4.61 8.81 -6.01
CA CYS A 214 3.99 9.09 -7.31
C CYS A 214 2.45 9.04 -7.24
N ASN A 215 1.81 10.20 -7.18
CA ASN A 215 0.34 10.32 -7.19
C ASN A 215 -0.25 10.36 -8.61
N TRP A 216 -0.12 9.25 -9.33
CA TRP A 216 -0.62 9.13 -10.72
C TRP A 216 -2.10 8.75 -10.78
N GLN A 217 -2.62 8.00 -9.78
CA GLN A 217 -4.01 7.51 -9.79
C GLN A 217 -5.01 8.66 -9.84
N ASN A 218 -4.76 9.74 -9.07
CA ASN A 218 -5.62 10.92 -9.06
C ASN A 218 -5.64 11.69 -10.39
N LYS A 219 -4.69 11.40 -11.30
CA LYS A 219 -4.56 12.04 -12.61
C LYS A 219 -4.88 11.10 -13.77
N GLY A 220 -5.33 9.86 -13.50
CA GLY A 220 -5.61 8.85 -14.54
C GLY A 220 -4.36 8.44 -15.34
N GLY A 221 -3.18 8.52 -14.72
CA GLY A 221 -1.89 8.31 -15.37
C GLY A 221 -1.30 6.90 -15.18
N TYR A 222 0.01 6.84 -15.04
CA TYR A 222 0.81 5.64 -14.79
C TYR A 222 1.94 5.95 -13.80
N ALA A 223 2.35 4.93 -13.03
CA ALA A 223 3.48 5.02 -12.10
C ALA A 223 4.82 5.18 -12.83
N ALA A 224 5.88 5.56 -12.12
CA ALA A 224 7.24 5.34 -12.63
C ALA A 224 7.55 3.83 -12.66
N GLN A 225 8.35 3.36 -13.62
CA GLN A 225 8.74 1.95 -13.74
C GLN A 225 10.25 1.81 -13.92
N HIS A 226 10.82 0.87 -13.15
CA HIS A 226 12.19 0.44 -13.24
C HIS A 226 12.15 -1.00 -13.71
N ILE A 227 12.55 -1.24 -14.96
CA ILE A 227 12.54 -2.56 -15.56
C ILE A 227 13.98 -3.03 -15.72
N THR A 228 14.27 -4.20 -15.17
CA THR A 228 15.50 -4.92 -15.46
C THR A 228 15.29 -5.72 -16.73
N VAL A 229 16.11 -5.52 -17.74
CA VAL A 229 16.11 -6.34 -18.95
C VAL A 229 17.28 -7.31 -18.88
N VAL A 230 16.96 -8.60 -18.99
CA VAL A 230 17.95 -9.67 -19.08
C VAL A 230 18.17 -10.01 -20.56
N ALA A 231 19.38 -9.77 -21.06
CA ALA A 231 19.75 -10.02 -22.45
C ALA A 231 20.86 -11.07 -22.54
N LEU A 232 20.80 -11.97 -23.53
CA LEU A 232 21.87 -12.91 -23.83
C LEU A 232 22.90 -12.22 -24.74
N VAL A 233 24.13 -12.06 -24.27
CA VAL A 233 25.22 -11.41 -25.01
C VAL A 233 26.31 -12.42 -25.33
N CYS A 234 26.64 -12.57 -26.61
CA CYS A 234 27.70 -13.45 -27.09
C CYS A 234 28.88 -12.64 -27.63
N THR A 235 30.11 -13.01 -27.25
CA THR A 235 31.34 -12.45 -27.81
C THR A 235 32.00 -13.48 -28.71
N ALA A 236 32.25 -13.12 -29.97
CA ALA A 236 33.08 -13.92 -30.88
C ALA A 236 34.57 -13.65 -30.66
N ASP A 237 35.36 -14.70 -30.53
CA ASP A 237 36.81 -14.72 -30.57
C ASP A 237 37.25 -14.46 -32.01
N THR A 238 38.01 -13.40 -32.23
CA THR A 238 38.47 -12.99 -33.57
C THR A 238 39.78 -13.69 -33.96
N SER A 239 40.00 -14.92 -33.50
CA SER A 239 41.21 -15.71 -33.79
C SER A 239 41.25 -16.36 -35.19
N LEU A 240 40.61 -15.72 -36.20
CA LEU A 240 40.90 -15.97 -37.62
C LEU A 240 41.43 -14.68 -38.23
N GLY A 241 42.69 -14.74 -38.68
CA GLY A 241 43.54 -13.60 -38.93
C GLY A 241 43.09 -12.59 -39.99
N ILE A 242 43.66 -11.39 -39.82
CA ILE A 242 43.98 -10.33 -40.78
C ILE A 242 42.80 -9.77 -41.63
N ASP A 243 42.54 -8.48 -41.41
CA ASP A 243 41.72 -7.54 -42.19
C ASP A 243 40.20 -7.74 -42.19
N GLY A 244 39.57 -7.33 -41.08
CA GLY A 244 38.14 -7.05 -41.01
C GLY A 244 37.74 -6.51 -39.64
N SER A 245 37.41 -5.22 -39.56
CA SER A 245 37.03 -4.50 -38.34
C SER A 245 35.98 -5.28 -37.51
N PRO A 246 36.21 -5.56 -36.20
CA PRO A 246 35.21 -6.22 -35.37
C PRO A 246 34.09 -5.23 -35.05
N GLY A 247 32.88 -5.51 -35.55
CA GLY A 247 31.65 -4.85 -35.13
C GLY A 247 31.24 -5.32 -33.74
N GLY A 248 31.91 -4.81 -32.71
CA GLY A 248 31.44 -4.91 -31.33
C GLY A 248 30.22 -4.01 -31.16
N GLY A 249 29.03 -4.60 -31.11
CA GLY A 249 27.82 -3.85 -30.76
C GLY A 249 27.85 -3.53 -29.26
N ASP A 250 28.25 -2.31 -28.92
CA ASP A 250 27.91 -1.72 -27.64
C ASP A 250 26.38 -1.77 -27.44
N ILE A 251 25.93 -2.06 -26.23
CA ILE A 251 24.54 -1.86 -25.83
C ILE A 251 24.33 -0.34 -25.77
N GLY A 252 24.01 0.25 -26.92
CA GLY A 252 23.45 1.60 -26.99
C GLY A 252 22.13 1.66 -26.22
N PRO A 253 21.64 2.86 -25.88
CA PRO A 253 20.36 3.02 -25.19
C PRO A 253 19.26 2.39 -26.06
N THR A 254 18.80 1.20 -25.70
CA THR A 254 17.88 0.41 -26.53
C THR A 254 16.48 1.02 -26.47
N THR A 255 16.07 1.65 -27.57
CA THR A 255 14.71 2.16 -27.79
C THR A 255 13.75 1.07 -28.31
N GLY A 256 14.00 -0.20 -28.03
CA GLY A 256 13.16 -1.29 -28.52
C GLY A 256 13.35 -2.59 -27.75
N LEU A 257 12.37 -2.93 -26.92
CA LEU A 257 12.13 -4.32 -26.52
C LEU A 257 11.54 -5.02 -27.76
N GLY A 258 11.95 -6.24 -28.11
CA GLY A 258 11.37 -6.92 -29.28
C GLY A 258 12.31 -7.83 -30.06
N GLY A 259 13.62 -7.82 -29.76
CA GLY A 259 14.49 -8.94 -30.13
C GLY A 259 14.17 -10.12 -29.22
N GLY A 260 13.92 -11.31 -29.79
CA GLY A 260 13.50 -12.53 -29.05
C GLY A 260 14.47 -13.04 -27.97
N THR A 261 15.52 -12.30 -27.64
CA THR A 261 16.50 -12.57 -26.60
C THR A 261 16.24 -11.83 -25.28
N ASP A 262 15.55 -10.69 -25.34
CA ASP A 262 15.47 -9.76 -24.21
C ASP A 262 14.28 -10.09 -23.31
N THR A 263 14.53 -10.21 -22.01
CA THR A 263 13.53 -10.61 -21.02
C THR A 263 13.37 -9.50 -19.98
N PRO A 264 12.34 -8.64 -20.10
CA PRO A 264 12.03 -7.63 -19.08
C PRO A 264 11.45 -8.30 -17.82
N THR A 265 11.88 -7.81 -16.67
CA THR A 265 11.40 -8.20 -15.35
C THR A 265 11.46 -7.00 -14.41
N ILE A 266 10.64 -7.02 -13.36
CA ILE A 266 10.69 -6.05 -12.26
C ILE A 266 10.94 -6.88 -11.00
N PRO A 267 11.98 -6.57 -10.20
CA PRO A 267 12.22 -7.27 -8.95
C PRO A 267 10.96 -7.29 -8.08
N THR A 268 10.54 -8.47 -7.66
CA THR A 268 9.37 -8.65 -6.79
C THR A 268 9.79 -9.31 -5.48
N LEU A 269 9.39 -8.72 -4.36
CA LEU A 269 9.68 -9.19 -3.02
C LEU A 269 8.42 -9.04 -2.16
N SER A 270 7.98 -10.14 -1.57
CA SER A 270 7.03 -10.16 -0.45
C SER A 270 7.16 -11.50 0.28
N ARG A 271 7.03 -11.49 1.60
CA ARG A 271 6.96 -12.74 2.40
C ARG A 271 5.57 -12.98 2.97
N PHE A 272 4.60 -12.14 2.64
CA PHE A 272 3.24 -12.24 3.16
C PHE A 272 2.59 -13.61 2.89
N PHE A 273 2.78 -14.18 1.69
CA PHE A 273 2.26 -15.50 1.36
C PHE A 273 2.80 -16.62 2.26
N PHE A 274 4.03 -16.50 2.76
CA PHE A 274 4.61 -17.45 3.71
C PHE A 274 3.93 -17.36 5.07
N TYR A 275 3.69 -16.14 5.54
CA TYR A 275 2.93 -15.89 6.75
C TYR A 275 1.50 -16.45 6.61
N VAL A 276 0.81 -16.15 5.51
CA VAL A 276 -0.54 -16.66 5.24
C VAL A 276 -0.60 -18.19 5.26
N LYS A 277 0.42 -18.90 4.74
CA LYS A 277 0.49 -20.37 4.81
C LYS A 277 0.53 -20.91 6.24
N LYS A 278 1.17 -20.19 7.17
CA LYS A 278 1.31 -20.56 8.58
C LYS A 278 0.05 -20.27 9.41
N LEU A 279 -0.88 -19.47 8.89
CA LEU A 279 -2.12 -19.17 9.59
C LEU A 279 -2.96 -20.43 9.90
N PRO A 280 -3.75 -20.40 10.99
CA PRO A 280 -4.81 -21.37 11.26
C PRO A 280 -5.76 -21.57 10.06
N VAL A 281 -6.34 -22.76 9.94
CA VAL A 281 -7.16 -23.16 8.78
C VAL A 281 -8.39 -22.24 8.60
N ASP A 282 -9.00 -21.85 9.70
CA ASP A 282 -10.16 -20.97 9.73
C ASP A 282 -9.81 -19.54 9.27
N LEU A 283 -8.67 -18.99 9.69
CA LEU A 283 -8.19 -17.68 9.21
C LEU A 283 -7.73 -17.73 7.75
N LYS A 284 -7.11 -18.84 7.32
CA LYS A 284 -6.82 -19.09 5.89
C LYS A 284 -8.09 -19.07 5.05
N THR A 285 -9.18 -19.63 5.56
CA THR A 285 -10.47 -19.62 4.87
C THR A 285 -10.99 -18.19 4.67
N VAL A 286 -10.81 -17.32 5.67
CA VAL A 286 -11.20 -15.89 5.59
C VAL A 286 -10.36 -15.13 4.56
N ILE A 287 -9.03 -15.22 4.64
CA ILE A 287 -8.12 -14.43 3.78
C ILE A 287 -8.13 -14.91 2.30
N TYR A 288 -8.39 -16.19 2.04
CA TYR A 288 -8.48 -16.72 0.67
C TYR A 288 -9.89 -16.64 0.06
N ASP A 289 -10.90 -16.21 0.81
CA ASP A 289 -12.21 -15.94 0.22
C ASP A 289 -12.10 -14.81 -0.82
N THR A 290 -12.58 -15.08 -2.03
CA THR A 290 -12.63 -14.10 -3.12
C THR A 290 -13.38 -12.82 -2.76
N ALA A 291 -14.37 -12.89 -1.86
CA ALA A 291 -15.08 -11.72 -1.34
C ALA A 291 -14.20 -10.82 -0.46
N ASN A 292 -13.06 -11.32 0.02
CA ASN A 292 -12.11 -10.62 0.88
C ASN A 292 -10.81 -10.23 0.14
N THR A 293 -10.85 -10.12 -1.19
CA THR A 293 -9.67 -9.76 -1.99
C THR A 293 -9.01 -8.44 -1.52
N GLU A 294 -9.81 -7.42 -1.22
CA GLU A 294 -9.30 -6.14 -0.69
C GLU A 294 -8.58 -6.29 0.66
N PHE A 295 -9.05 -7.19 1.53
CA PHE A 295 -8.38 -7.48 2.80
C PHE A 295 -7.02 -8.17 2.59
N TYR A 296 -6.94 -9.10 1.64
CA TYR A 296 -5.66 -9.72 1.28
C TYR A 296 -4.65 -8.66 0.83
N ASP A 297 -5.05 -7.83 -0.12
CA ASP A 297 -4.16 -6.84 -0.72
C ASP A 297 -3.76 -5.77 0.32
N GLY A 298 -4.72 -5.35 1.16
CA GLY A 298 -4.51 -4.43 2.27
C GLY A 298 -3.55 -4.97 3.33
N PHE A 299 -3.76 -6.19 3.82
CA PHE A 299 -2.85 -6.81 4.79
C PHE A 299 -1.48 -7.11 4.22
N LYS A 300 -1.38 -7.48 2.94
CA LYS A 300 -0.08 -7.59 2.27
C LYS A 300 0.66 -6.26 2.29
N ASN A 301 0.00 -5.17 1.91
CA ASN A 301 0.62 -3.86 1.89
C ASN A 301 1.08 -3.44 3.29
N TYR A 302 0.24 -3.68 4.30
CA TYR A 302 0.60 -3.42 5.69
C TYR A 302 1.80 -4.29 6.14
N TYR A 303 1.78 -5.59 5.84
CA TYR A 303 2.86 -6.52 6.17
C TYR A 303 4.20 -6.07 5.56
N ASP A 304 4.20 -5.77 4.25
CA ASP A 304 5.39 -5.39 3.52
C ASP A 304 5.93 -4.02 3.98
N ALA A 305 5.04 -3.04 4.22
CA ALA A 305 5.41 -1.72 4.73
C ALA A 305 6.01 -1.79 6.16
N ASN A 306 5.62 -2.80 6.94
CA ASN A 306 6.17 -3.08 8.27
C ASN A 306 7.24 -4.19 8.23
N TYR A 307 7.85 -4.42 7.06
CA TYR A 307 8.98 -5.32 6.83
C TYR A 307 8.77 -6.78 7.29
N GLY A 308 7.52 -7.23 7.37
CA GLY A 308 7.16 -8.55 7.87
C GLY A 308 7.55 -8.79 9.33
N SER A 309 7.50 -7.74 10.14
CA SER A 309 7.75 -7.80 11.58
C SER A 309 6.76 -8.70 12.33
N ALA A 310 7.14 -9.16 13.52
CA ALA A 310 6.29 -9.98 14.38
C ALA A 310 5.02 -9.21 14.80
N GLU A 311 5.17 -7.92 15.08
CA GLU A 311 4.08 -7.01 15.41
C GLU A 311 3.07 -6.92 14.26
N ALA A 312 3.54 -6.90 13.01
CA ALA A 312 2.66 -6.91 11.84
C ALA A 312 1.92 -8.25 11.69
N GLU A 313 2.57 -9.38 11.98
CA GLU A 313 1.93 -10.69 11.99
C GLU A 313 0.85 -10.80 13.08
N GLU A 314 1.12 -10.30 14.28
CA GLU A 314 0.16 -10.24 15.38
C GLU A 314 -1.05 -9.37 15.04
N PHE A 315 -0.82 -8.17 14.50
CA PHE A 315 -1.88 -7.29 14.04
C PHE A 315 -2.76 -7.96 12.98
N ILE A 316 -2.16 -8.53 11.93
CA ILE A 316 -2.94 -9.15 10.84
C ILE A 316 -3.70 -10.38 11.35
N THR A 317 -3.12 -11.15 12.27
CA THR A 317 -3.82 -12.29 12.88
C THR A 317 -5.06 -11.83 13.63
N TRP A 318 -4.94 -10.80 14.47
CA TRP A 318 -6.08 -10.18 15.16
C TRP A 318 -7.11 -9.61 14.17
N ALA A 319 -6.65 -8.92 13.12
CA ALA A 319 -7.51 -8.31 12.13
C ALA A 319 -8.33 -9.35 11.34
N LEU A 320 -7.73 -10.50 11.06
CA LEU A 320 -8.43 -11.63 10.44
C LEU A 320 -9.48 -12.24 11.37
N GLN A 321 -9.20 -12.35 12.66
CA GLN A 321 -10.21 -12.76 13.65
C GLN A 321 -11.35 -11.74 13.73
N PHE A 322 -11.04 -10.45 13.68
CA PHE A 322 -12.06 -9.40 13.61
C PHE A 322 -12.94 -9.57 12.37
N LYS A 323 -12.35 -9.74 11.18
CA LYS A 323 -13.09 -9.93 9.93
C LYS A 323 -13.93 -11.23 9.93
N GLN A 324 -13.41 -12.31 10.52
CA GLN A 324 -14.15 -13.55 10.71
C GLN A 324 -15.44 -13.34 11.51
N ASN A 325 -15.37 -12.54 12.56
CA ASN A 325 -16.52 -12.20 13.43
C ASN A 325 -17.42 -11.09 12.84
N ASN A 326 -16.91 -10.32 11.87
CA ASN A 326 -17.60 -9.20 11.24
C ASN A 326 -17.58 -9.35 9.70
N PRO A 327 -18.23 -10.38 9.14
CA PRO A 327 -18.06 -10.76 7.74
C PRO A 327 -18.53 -9.68 6.76
N THR A 328 -19.42 -8.77 7.17
CA THR A 328 -19.94 -7.69 6.32
C THR A 328 -19.07 -6.43 6.31
N THR A 329 -18.03 -6.34 7.14
CA THR A 329 -17.14 -5.17 7.17
C THR A 329 -16.36 -5.08 5.86
N SER A 330 -16.42 -3.93 5.18
CA SER A 330 -15.60 -3.67 4.00
C SER A 330 -14.15 -3.32 4.37
N TRP A 331 -13.22 -3.43 3.42
CA TRP A 331 -11.84 -3.00 3.67
C TRP A 331 -11.77 -1.52 4.04
N TYR A 332 -12.50 -0.66 3.32
CA TYR A 332 -12.58 0.78 3.61
C TYR A 332 -12.97 1.08 5.07
N GLN A 333 -13.97 0.37 5.60
CA GLN A 333 -14.37 0.54 7.00
C GLN A 333 -13.27 0.07 7.96
N PHE A 334 -12.71 -1.12 7.72
CA PHE A 334 -11.65 -1.69 8.54
C PHE A 334 -10.41 -0.77 8.59
N GLU A 335 -9.95 -0.31 7.43
CA GLU A 335 -8.82 0.60 7.30
C GLU A 335 -9.08 1.91 8.04
N ASN A 336 -10.26 2.50 7.86
CA ASN A 336 -10.64 3.72 8.56
C ASN A 336 -10.60 3.59 10.09
N TRP A 337 -11.02 2.44 10.60
CA TRP A 337 -11.10 2.18 12.03
C TRP A 337 -9.73 1.86 12.65
N PHE A 338 -8.92 1.03 12.01
CA PHE A 338 -7.80 0.35 12.65
C PHE A 338 -6.44 0.58 11.98
N LEU A 339 -6.38 1.27 10.83
CA LEU A 339 -5.15 1.54 10.09
C LEU A 339 -4.94 3.04 9.87
N GLY A 340 -5.32 3.85 10.87
CA GLY A 340 -5.05 5.28 10.87
C GLY A 340 -3.55 5.54 10.81
N THR A 341 -3.14 6.58 10.07
CA THR A 341 -1.74 7.03 10.07
C THR A 341 -1.59 8.14 11.10
N SER A 342 -0.63 8.02 12.02
CA SER A 342 -0.34 9.10 12.97
C SER A 342 0.13 10.36 12.22
N GLU A 343 -0.45 11.52 12.57
CA GLU A 343 -0.02 12.83 12.07
C GLU A 343 1.06 13.47 12.97
N GLY A 344 1.73 12.68 13.81
CA GLY A 344 2.67 13.15 14.82
C GLY A 344 1.98 13.56 16.13
N LYS A 345 2.69 14.34 16.94
CA LYS A 345 2.25 14.75 18.28
C LYS A 345 1.50 16.07 18.29
N ALA A 346 0.63 16.21 19.28
CA ALA A 346 -0.12 17.43 19.56
C ALA A 346 0.50 18.17 20.77
N ASP A 347 -0.13 19.23 21.26
CA ASP A 347 0.26 19.79 22.57
C ASP A 347 -0.13 18.83 23.71
N GLU A 348 0.85 18.09 24.23
CA GLU A 348 0.62 17.05 25.24
C GLU A 348 0.59 17.56 26.68
N ASN A 349 0.83 18.85 26.92
CA ASN A 349 0.91 19.43 28.26
C ASN A 349 -0.46 19.63 28.90
N TYR A 350 -1.06 18.56 29.45
CA TYR A 350 -2.33 18.63 30.17
C TYR A 350 -2.15 19.10 31.63
N ASP A 351 -2.55 20.34 31.93
CA ASP A 351 -2.60 20.86 33.31
C ASP A 351 -3.82 20.30 34.06
N THR A 352 -3.61 19.20 34.77
CA THR A 352 -4.62 18.56 35.63
C THR A 352 -5.21 19.53 36.65
N ALA A 353 -4.41 20.43 37.24
CA ALA A 353 -4.90 21.34 38.27
C ALA A 353 -5.87 22.39 37.69
N TYR A 354 -5.66 22.79 36.44
CA TYR A 354 -6.58 23.68 35.74
C TYR A 354 -7.83 22.93 35.24
N TRP A 355 -7.65 21.88 34.43
CA TRP A 355 -8.75 21.25 33.70
C TRP A 355 -9.70 20.42 34.59
N ASP A 356 -9.16 19.79 35.63
CA ASP A 356 -9.94 18.95 36.54
C ASP A 356 -10.49 19.75 37.72
N ASN A 357 -10.27 21.07 37.75
CA ASN A 357 -10.85 21.95 38.75
C ASN A 357 -12.39 21.91 38.69
N PRO A 358 -13.07 21.53 39.78
CA PRO A 358 -14.54 21.44 39.80
C PRO A 358 -15.22 22.80 39.67
N ASN A 359 -14.52 23.89 39.96
CA ASN A 359 -15.04 25.25 39.84
C ASN A 359 -14.77 25.87 38.45
N LEU A 360 -13.96 25.22 37.61
CA LEU A 360 -13.74 25.68 36.24
C LEU A 360 -15.00 25.43 35.41
N THR A 361 -15.65 26.53 35.02
CA THR A 361 -16.87 26.54 34.21
C THR A 361 -16.67 27.40 32.97
N PHE A 362 -17.36 27.05 31.90
CA PHE A 362 -17.41 27.83 30.67
C PHE A 362 -18.87 28.19 30.34
N PRO A 363 -19.13 29.31 29.65
CA PRO A 363 -20.47 29.64 29.20
C PRO A 363 -21.05 28.49 28.36
N PRO A 364 -22.24 27.97 28.71
CA PRO A 364 -22.89 26.93 27.91
C PRO A 364 -23.14 27.40 26.48
N GLN A 365 -22.95 26.49 25.52
CA GLN A 365 -23.25 26.74 24.11
C GLN A 365 -24.04 25.56 23.54
N SER A 366 -24.91 25.83 22.56
CA SER A 366 -25.62 24.78 21.86
C SER A 366 -24.68 24.03 20.92
N LEU A 367 -24.91 22.72 20.75
CA LEU A 367 -24.27 21.95 19.69
C LEU A 367 -24.70 22.50 18.31
N PRO A 368 -23.80 22.52 17.32
CA PRO A 368 -24.17 22.87 15.95
C PRO A 368 -25.08 21.78 15.33
N SER A 369 -25.73 22.10 14.20
CA SER A 369 -26.34 21.05 13.37
C SER A 369 -25.26 20.18 12.73
N TRP A 370 -25.62 18.93 12.40
CA TRP A 370 -24.71 18.03 11.68
C TRP A 370 -24.23 18.67 10.37
N GLN A 371 -25.15 19.27 9.60
CA GLN A 371 -24.82 19.86 8.31
C GLN A 371 -23.84 21.03 8.45
N ASN A 372 -24.08 21.96 9.38
CA ASN A 372 -23.20 23.11 9.57
C ASN A 372 -21.81 22.68 10.04
N TYR A 373 -21.74 21.69 10.94
CA TYR A 373 -20.47 21.15 11.41
C TYR A 373 -19.73 20.38 10.30
N TYR A 374 -20.44 19.53 9.56
CA TYR A 374 -19.89 18.79 8.43
C TYR A 374 -19.35 19.74 7.36
N ASP A 375 -20.10 20.76 6.96
CA ASP A 375 -19.69 21.75 5.96
C ASP A 375 -18.47 22.56 6.41
N ALA A 376 -18.42 22.93 7.68
CA ALA A 376 -17.29 23.62 8.30
C ALA A 376 -16.06 22.71 8.50
N PHE A 377 -16.23 21.39 8.55
CA PHE A 377 -15.13 20.46 8.76
C PHE A 377 -14.16 20.48 7.55
N PRO A 378 -12.85 20.71 7.77
CA PRO A 378 -11.88 20.85 6.69
C PRO A 378 -11.70 19.57 5.87
N LYS A 379 -12.15 19.61 4.62
CA LYS A 379 -12.09 18.50 3.66
C LYS A 379 -11.98 19.03 2.23
N ASP A 380 -11.48 18.18 1.34
CA ASP A 380 -11.43 18.45 -0.09
C ASP A 380 -12.81 18.25 -0.76
N VAL A 381 -12.86 18.48 -2.08
CA VAL A 381 -14.09 18.35 -2.88
C VAL A 381 -14.67 16.93 -2.93
N ASN A 382 -13.85 15.92 -2.60
CA ASN A 382 -14.26 14.52 -2.55
C ASN A 382 -14.65 14.09 -1.13
N GLY A 383 -14.62 15.01 -0.16
CA GLY A 383 -14.93 14.74 1.24
C GLY A 383 -13.76 14.12 2.02
N LYS A 384 -12.56 14.05 1.45
CA LYS A 384 -11.36 13.58 2.16
C LYS A 384 -10.80 14.70 3.02
N GLY A 385 -10.39 14.40 4.26
CA GLY A 385 -9.82 15.39 5.15
C GLY A 385 -8.54 16.03 4.59
N LEU A 386 -8.37 17.34 4.80
CA LEU A 386 -7.16 18.05 4.40
C LEU A 386 -5.99 17.66 5.32
N SER A 387 -4.77 17.59 4.79
CA SER A 387 -3.58 17.23 5.56
C SER A 387 -3.24 18.26 6.64
N GLY A 388 -2.56 17.83 7.72
CA GLY A 388 -2.12 18.71 8.80
C GLY A 388 -1.43 20.00 8.32
N PRO A 389 -0.40 19.94 7.45
CA PRO A 389 0.22 21.12 6.87
C PRO A 389 -0.78 22.11 6.23
N ALA A 390 -1.76 21.60 5.47
CA ALA A 390 -2.76 22.44 4.82
C ALA A 390 -3.70 23.10 5.85
N ILE A 391 -4.04 22.42 6.95
CA ILE A 391 -4.84 22.99 8.04
C ILE A 391 -4.11 24.18 8.68
N TYR A 392 -2.81 24.06 8.96
CA TYR A 392 -2.02 25.13 9.53
C TYR A 392 -1.92 26.35 8.59
N GLU A 393 -1.82 26.14 7.27
CA GLU A 393 -1.87 27.22 6.28
C GLU A 393 -3.22 27.94 6.22
N ILE A 394 -4.32 27.23 6.49
CA ILE A 394 -5.66 27.83 6.55
C ILE A 394 -5.80 28.70 7.80
N VAL A 395 -5.42 28.17 8.98
CA VAL A 395 -5.62 28.88 10.26
C VAL A 395 -4.64 30.03 10.44
N LYS A 396 -3.38 29.88 10.01
CA LYS A 396 -2.30 30.87 10.18
C LYS A 396 -2.14 31.29 11.64
N GLY A 397 -1.57 32.48 11.88
CA GLY A 397 -1.44 33.07 13.22
C GLY A 397 -0.53 32.24 14.13
N THR A 398 -0.86 32.23 15.43
CA THR A 398 -0.08 31.52 16.44
C THR A 398 0.00 30.01 16.19
N PRO A 399 -1.08 29.29 15.83
CA PRO A 399 -0.99 27.87 15.46
C PRO A 399 0.09 27.56 14.43
N LYS A 400 0.09 28.28 13.30
CA LYS A 400 1.11 28.08 12.25
C LYS A 400 2.51 28.44 12.74
N ALA A 401 2.67 29.54 13.46
CA ALA A 401 3.97 29.95 13.98
C ALA A 401 4.57 28.91 14.95
N LEU A 402 3.74 28.27 15.78
CA LEU A 402 4.19 27.20 16.67
C LEU A 402 4.67 25.97 15.88
N ARG A 403 3.87 25.49 14.94
CA ARG A 403 4.26 24.36 14.07
C ARG A 403 5.52 24.65 13.28
N ASP A 404 5.59 25.80 12.62
CA ASP A 404 6.78 26.20 11.84
C ASP A 404 8.01 26.31 12.75
N GLY A 405 7.86 26.81 13.98
CA GLY A 405 8.93 26.89 14.96
C GLY A 405 9.50 25.52 15.31
N VAL A 406 8.61 24.53 15.50
CA VAL A 406 9.00 23.16 15.81
C VAL A 406 9.62 22.46 14.59
N LEU A 407 9.05 22.58 13.39
CA LEU A 407 9.62 21.94 12.20
C LEU A 407 11.01 22.49 11.81
N ASN A 408 11.31 23.73 12.19
CA ASN A 408 12.61 24.35 11.95
C ASN A 408 13.61 24.11 13.11
N ASP A 409 13.19 23.45 14.20
CA ASP A 409 14.09 23.11 15.29
C ASP A 409 14.94 21.88 14.92
N SER A 410 16.22 22.14 14.68
CA SER A 410 17.24 21.13 14.37
C SER A 410 17.63 20.23 15.57
N ASN A 411 17.05 20.45 16.75
CA ASN A 411 17.28 19.60 17.92
C ASN A 411 16.86 18.15 17.62
N PRO A 412 17.76 17.16 17.74
CA PRO A 412 17.43 15.76 17.49
C PRO A 412 16.43 15.17 18.50
N ASN A 413 16.18 15.85 19.62
CA ASN A 413 15.16 15.47 20.62
C ASN A 413 13.83 16.21 20.42
N ASN A 414 13.69 17.00 19.36
CA ASN A 414 12.42 17.61 19.00
C ASN A 414 11.44 16.50 18.59
N ASP A 415 10.33 16.39 19.32
CA ASP A 415 9.31 15.37 19.09
C ASP A 415 8.19 15.84 18.15
N ASN A 416 8.37 16.98 17.50
CA ASN A 416 7.41 17.59 16.60
C ASN A 416 6.04 17.84 17.25
N ASP A 417 6.03 18.24 18.52
CA ASP A 417 4.85 18.81 19.17
C ASP A 417 4.23 19.88 18.24
N TYR A 418 2.91 19.82 18.01
CA TYR A 418 2.14 20.65 17.07
C TYR A 418 2.14 20.23 15.59
N ASP A 419 2.63 19.06 15.18
CA ASP A 419 2.39 18.59 13.80
C ASP A 419 0.97 18.04 13.62
N ASN A 420 0.41 17.44 14.67
CA ASN A 420 -0.92 16.86 14.65
C ASN A 420 -2.02 17.93 14.56
N ALA A 421 -2.91 17.81 13.57
CA ALA A 421 -3.96 18.80 13.32
C ALA A 421 -5.36 18.35 13.77
N CYS A 422 -5.52 17.22 14.46
CA CYS A 422 -6.84 16.69 14.84
C CYS A 422 -7.69 17.69 15.64
N ALA A 423 -7.14 18.25 16.72
CA ALA A 423 -7.82 19.24 17.55
C ALA A 423 -8.07 20.56 16.80
N LEU A 424 -7.17 20.91 15.88
CA LEU A 424 -7.28 22.11 15.06
C LEU A 424 -8.43 21.99 14.05
N ARG A 425 -8.62 20.81 13.42
CA ARG A 425 -9.75 20.53 12.52
C ARG A 425 -11.09 20.64 13.24
N VAL A 426 -11.22 20.01 14.41
CA VAL A 426 -12.44 20.14 15.23
C VAL A 426 -12.66 21.59 15.67
N SER A 427 -11.59 22.31 16.05
CA SER A 427 -11.69 23.73 16.40
C SER A 427 -12.18 24.60 15.24
N ILE A 428 -11.73 24.34 14.01
CA ILE A 428 -12.25 25.00 12.80
C ILE A 428 -13.72 24.68 12.62
N ALA A 429 -14.09 23.40 12.63
CA ALA A 429 -15.46 22.97 12.42
C ALA A 429 -16.41 23.63 13.42
N LEU A 430 -16.05 23.67 14.70
CA LEU A 430 -16.80 24.37 15.75
C LEU A 430 -16.92 25.88 15.51
N ASN A 431 -15.79 26.56 15.28
CA ASN A 431 -15.76 28.00 15.06
C ASN A 431 -16.63 28.44 13.87
N TYR A 432 -16.61 27.66 12.79
CA TYR A 432 -17.32 27.97 11.55
C TYR A 432 -18.73 27.37 11.50
N SER A 433 -19.11 26.53 12.48
CA SER A 433 -20.49 26.08 12.68
C SER A 433 -21.27 26.90 13.72
N GLY A 434 -20.70 28.02 14.20
CA GLY A 434 -21.35 28.97 15.11
C GLY A 434 -21.02 28.81 16.59
N VAL A 435 -20.13 27.89 16.97
CA VAL A 435 -19.60 27.78 18.34
C VAL A 435 -18.43 28.74 18.51
N LYS A 436 -18.36 29.46 19.64
CA LYS A 436 -17.26 30.37 19.94
C LYS A 436 -16.28 29.73 20.90
N ILE A 437 -15.06 29.44 20.43
CA ILE A 437 -13.96 29.01 21.29
C ILE A 437 -13.38 30.24 22.01
N PRO A 438 -13.32 30.25 23.35
CA PRO A 438 -12.80 31.40 24.10
C PRO A 438 -11.27 31.49 24.05
N ASN A 439 -10.75 32.67 24.38
CA ASN A 439 -9.35 32.82 24.75
C ASN A 439 -9.15 32.17 26.12
N ILE A 440 -8.40 31.07 26.15
CA ILE A 440 -7.99 30.41 27.38
C ILE A 440 -6.46 30.50 27.40
N PRO A 441 -5.88 31.33 28.29
CA PRO A 441 -4.44 31.55 28.33
C PRO A 441 -3.68 30.21 28.37
N ASN A 442 -2.66 30.07 27.51
CA ASN A 442 -1.81 28.87 27.37
C ASN A 442 -2.55 27.57 26.97
N HIS A 443 -3.79 27.68 26.52
CA HIS A 443 -4.63 26.54 26.17
C HIS A 443 -5.32 26.68 24.81
N THR A 444 -5.62 27.91 24.39
CA THR A 444 -6.09 28.20 23.03
C THR A 444 -5.22 29.28 22.38
N PHE A 445 -5.05 29.17 21.06
CA PHE A 445 -4.14 30.00 20.29
C PHE A 445 -4.89 30.76 19.22
N LYS A 446 -4.52 32.03 19.02
CA LYS A 446 -5.21 32.92 18.09
C LYS A 446 -4.77 32.66 16.64
N GLY A 447 -5.71 32.29 15.79
CA GLY A 447 -5.49 32.17 14.35
C GLY A 447 -5.36 33.52 13.66
N GLY A 448 -4.96 33.52 12.38
CA GLY A 448 -4.87 34.72 11.56
C GLY A 448 -6.23 35.38 11.28
N ASP A 449 -7.31 34.61 11.42
CA ASP A 449 -8.70 35.06 11.30
C ASP A 449 -9.25 35.69 12.60
N GLY A 450 -8.43 35.74 13.66
CA GLY A 450 -8.77 36.31 14.95
C GLY A 450 -9.56 35.41 15.89
N LYS A 451 -9.89 34.16 15.51
CA LYS A 451 -10.54 33.17 16.38
C LYS A 451 -9.50 32.38 17.18
N TYR A 452 -9.97 31.61 18.17
CA TYR A 452 -9.12 30.78 19.03
C TYR A 452 -9.29 29.31 18.71
N TYR A 453 -8.20 28.55 18.85
CA TYR A 453 -8.12 27.15 18.45
C TYR A 453 -7.39 26.33 19.51
N PHE A 454 -7.83 25.08 19.70
CA PHE A 454 -7.09 24.09 20.46
C PHE A 454 -6.10 23.36 19.55
N LEU A 455 -4.93 23.06 20.10
CA LEU A 455 -3.90 22.21 19.48
C LEU A 455 -3.70 20.90 20.25
N SER A 456 -4.56 20.60 21.23
CA SER A 456 -4.52 19.39 22.06
C SER A 456 -5.89 18.74 22.07
N ALA A 457 -5.96 17.46 21.67
CA ALA A 457 -7.22 16.71 21.64
C ALA A 457 -7.84 16.58 23.04
N LYS A 458 -7.00 16.34 24.06
CA LYS A 458 -7.45 16.18 25.45
C LYS A 458 -7.95 17.49 26.06
N LYS A 459 -7.27 18.63 25.83
CA LYS A 459 -7.75 19.94 26.31
C LYS A 459 -9.07 20.34 25.62
N LEU A 460 -9.17 20.09 24.31
CA LEU A 460 -10.39 20.29 23.55
C LEU A 460 -11.55 19.46 24.11
N ASN A 461 -11.34 18.15 24.36
CA ASN A 461 -12.33 17.27 24.98
C ASN A 461 -12.80 17.82 26.34
N ALA A 462 -11.86 18.16 27.23
CA ALA A 462 -12.17 18.69 28.56
C ALA A 462 -13.03 19.97 28.49
N TRP A 463 -12.72 20.88 27.56
CA TRP A 463 -13.53 22.07 27.31
C TRP A 463 -14.91 21.74 26.73
N MET A 464 -15.02 20.81 25.76
CA MET A 464 -16.31 20.40 25.17
C MET A 464 -17.24 19.76 26.21
N ARG A 465 -16.72 18.91 27.10
CA ARG A 465 -17.48 18.30 28.20
C ARG A 465 -18.08 19.37 29.12
N LYS A 466 -17.33 20.43 29.45
CA LYS A 466 -17.80 21.55 30.28
C LYS A 466 -18.74 22.51 29.54
N THR A 467 -18.57 22.68 28.22
CA THR A 467 -19.31 23.64 27.40
C THR A 467 -20.64 23.09 26.88
N PHE A 468 -20.64 21.85 26.40
CA PHE A 468 -21.81 21.17 25.83
C PHE A 468 -22.49 20.23 26.82
N GLY A 469 -21.80 19.82 27.89
CA GLY A 469 -22.30 18.83 28.84
C GLY A 469 -22.04 17.38 28.42
N THR A 470 -22.38 16.47 29.33
CA THR A 470 -22.14 15.02 29.22
C THR A 470 -23.37 14.22 29.64
N ASN A 471 -23.40 12.95 29.26
CA ASN A 471 -24.35 11.96 29.76
C ASN A 471 -23.59 10.68 30.19
N PRO A 472 -23.63 10.32 31.47
CA PRO A 472 -24.28 11.06 32.57
C PRO A 472 -23.62 12.44 32.80
N ALA A 473 -24.35 13.35 33.45
CA ALA A 473 -23.76 14.57 33.99
C ALA A 473 -22.72 14.21 35.07
N THR A 474 -21.73 15.09 35.28
CA THR A 474 -20.79 14.96 36.40
C THR A 474 -20.95 16.13 37.36
N SER A 475 -20.21 16.14 38.47
CA SER A 475 -20.13 17.31 39.35
C SER A 475 -19.61 18.56 38.65
N THR A 476 -18.97 18.43 37.47
CA THR A 476 -18.29 19.51 36.76
C THR A 476 -18.83 19.76 35.36
N THR A 477 -19.85 19.00 34.93
CA THR A 477 -20.41 19.07 33.57
C THR A 477 -21.94 18.98 33.61
N PRO A 478 -22.67 19.82 32.88
CA PRO A 478 -24.13 19.74 32.81
C PRO A 478 -24.59 18.48 32.08
N TYR A 479 -25.84 18.05 32.29
CA TYR A 479 -26.43 16.93 31.56
C TYR A 479 -26.66 17.31 30.08
N ASN A 480 -26.30 16.41 29.16
CA ASN A 480 -26.60 16.54 27.73
C ASN A 480 -27.03 15.18 27.15
N SER A 481 -28.30 15.03 26.79
CA SER A 481 -28.84 13.79 26.21
C SER A 481 -28.23 13.39 24.87
N ASN A 482 -27.62 14.33 24.14
CA ASN A 482 -26.94 14.08 22.86
C ASN A 482 -25.45 13.74 23.05
N HIS A 483 -25.03 13.37 24.25
CA HIS A 483 -23.68 12.91 24.53
C HIS A 483 -23.67 11.39 24.76
N ILE A 484 -22.65 10.72 24.26
CA ILE A 484 -22.34 9.32 24.59
C ILE A 484 -20.92 9.27 25.14
N HIS A 485 -20.76 8.61 26.30
CA HIS A 485 -19.47 8.27 26.89
C HIS A 485 -19.21 6.77 26.73
N ILE A 486 -18.07 6.42 26.17
CA ILE A 486 -17.63 5.03 25.98
C ILE A 486 -16.29 4.87 26.70
N THR A 487 -16.27 4.08 27.76
CA THR A 487 -15.03 3.75 28.48
C THR A 487 -14.14 2.81 27.66
N GLY A 488 -12.83 2.76 27.95
CA GLY A 488 -11.92 1.78 27.35
C GLY A 488 -12.40 0.33 27.49
N ASN A 489 -13.00 -0.02 28.63
CA ASN A 489 -13.57 -1.35 28.85
C ASN A 489 -14.75 -1.64 27.90
N GLN A 490 -15.61 -0.66 27.62
CA GLN A 490 -16.71 -0.80 26.67
C GLN A 490 -16.22 -0.86 25.23
N ALA A 491 -15.18 -0.08 24.89
CA ALA A 491 -14.53 -0.12 23.59
C ALA A 491 -13.93 -1.51 23.29
N GLY A 492 -13.56 -2.25 24.34
CA GLY A 492 -12.95 -3.57 24.23
C GLY A 492 -11.48 -3.48 23.87
N VAL A 493 -10.79 -4.63 23.91
CA VAL A 493 -9.37 -4.72 23.54
C VAL A 493 -9.22 -4.22 22.10
N ASN A 494 -8.31 -3.26 21.89
CA ASN A 494 -8.03 -2.63 20.61
C ASN A 494 -9.27 -2.02 19.91
N GLY A 495 -10.24 -1.55 20.71
CA GLY A 495 -11.43 -0.87 20.20
C GLY A 495 -12.39 -1.77 19.40
N VAL A 496 -12.29 -3.09 19.55
CA VAL A 496 -13.02 -4.10 18.76
C VAL A 496 -14.55 -3.93 18.78
N ASN A 497 -15.12 -3.35 19.85
CA ASN A 497 -16.55 -3.14 19.98
C ASN A 497 -17.03 -1.82 19.37
N LEU A 498 -16.13 -0.88 19.09
CA LEU A 498 -16.47 0.47 18.63
C LEU A 498 -17.22 0.51 17.30
N PRO A 499 -16.89 -0.32 16.28
CA PRO A 499 -17.66 -0.37 15.05
C PRO A 499 -19.15 -0.64 15.25
N VAL A 500 -19.50 -1.46 16.25
CA VAL A 500 -20.88 -1.78 16.59
C VAL A 500 -21.51 -0.67 17.44
N ILE A 501 -20.77 -0.17 18.43
CA ILE A 501 -21.26 0.89 19.34
C ILE A 501 -21.54 2.19 18.58
N LEU A 502 -20.67 2.56 17.63
CA LEU A 502 -20.71 3.82 16.89
C LEU A 502 -21.55 3.75 15.61
N LYS A 503 -22.13 2.59 15.31
CA LYS A 503 -22.96 2.40 14.13
C LYS A 503 -24.17 3.35 14.18
N ASP A 504 -24.46 3.99 13.05
CA ASP A 504 -25.60 4.90 12.87
C ASP A 504 -25.55 6.16 13.77
N ILE A 505 -24.39 6.43 14.40
CA ILE A 505 -24.14 7.66 15.16
C ILE A 505 -23.32 8.61 14.29
N LYS A 506 -23.70 9.89 14.30
CA LYS A 506 -22.96 10.96 13.63
C LYS A 506 -22.75 12.13 14.57
N GLY A 507 -21.58 12.76 14.53
CA GLY A 507 -21.32 13.95 15.32
C GLY A 507 -19.85 14.28 15.53
N ILE A 508 -19.57 14.96 16.64
CA ILE A 508 -18.20 15.32 17.04
C ILE A 508 -17.59 14.12 17.76
N TYR A 509 -16.49 13.59 17.22
CA TYR A 509 -15.77 12.45 17.78
C TYR A 509 -14.55 12.92 18.57
N SER A 510 -14.39 12.40 19.78
CA SER A 510 -13.20 12.68 20.59
C SER A 510 -12.77 11.45 21.37
N LEU A 511 -11.58 10.96 21.09
CA LEU A 511 -10.89 9.89 21.81
C LEU A 511 -9.86 10.49 22.74
N VAL A 512 -9.75 9.96 23.95
CA VAL A 512 -8.67 10.29 24.90
C VAL A 512 -7.87 9.03 25.19
N SER A 513 -6.55 9.18 25.15
CA SER A 513 -5.59 8.10 25.40
C SER A 513 -4.64 8.45 26.54
N SER A 514 -4.19 7.42 27.24
CA SER A 514 -3.11 7.49 28.23
C SER A 514 -1.71 7.38 27.59
N ASN A 515 -1.61 7.08 26.29
CA ASN A 515 -0.33 6.92 25.60
C ASN A 515 0.18 8.24 24.99
N SER A 516 0.88 9.02 25.81
CA SER A 516 1.54 10.27 25.38
C SER A 516 2.63 10.10 24.31
N ALA A 517 3.13 8.89 24.06
CA ALA A 517 4.08 8.65 22.97
C ALA A 517 3.39 8.65 21.60
N TRP A 518 2.10 8.31 21.55
CA TRP A 518 1.28 8.42 20.35
C TRP A 518 0.63 9.80 20.26
N ALA A 519 -0.29 10.09 21.18
CA ALA A 519 -0.97 11.36 21.37
C ALA A 519 -1.83 11.28 22.64
N SER A 520 -2.15 12.41 23.28
CA SER A 520 -3.13 12.47 24.38
C SER A 520 -4.55 12.11 23.96
N GLY A 521 -4.81 11.98 22.65
CA GLY A 521 -6.09 11.59 22.10
C GLY A 521 -6.21 11.89 20.61
N HIS A 522 -7.42 11.74 20.09
CA HIS A 522 -7.79 12.07 18.72
C HIS A 522 -9.11 12.84 18.68
N GLY A 523 -9.29 13.67 17.67
CA GLY A 523 -10.50 14.45 17.45
C GLY A 523 -10.86 14.48 15.97
N ASP A 524 -12.10 14.14 15.64
CA ASP A 524 -12.57 14.08 14.26
C ASP A 524 -14.08 14.29 14.18
N ILE A 525 -14.64 14.09 12.99
CA ILE A 525 -16.07 14.01 12.73
C ILE A 525 -16.46 12.55 12.48
N LEU A 526 -17.41 12.04 13.27
CA LEU A 526 -17.99 10.71 13.10
C LEU A 526 -19.12 10.76 12.09
N GLN A 527 -19.03 9.99 11.02
CA GLN A 527 -20.03 9.87 9.97
C GLN A 527 -21.07 8.78 10.30
N PRO A 528 -22.29 8.85 9.70
CA PRO A 528 -23.37 7.90 10.00
C PRO A 528 -23.02 6.42 9.80
N ASN A 529 -22.06 6.12 8.91
CA ASN A 529 -21.57 4.77 8.67
C ASN A 529 -20.55 4.28 9.72
N GLY A 530 -20.34 5.02 10.81
CA GLY A 530 -19.39 4.72 11.88
C GLY A 530 -17.92 5.02 11.54
N THR A 531 -17.64 5.68 10.42
CA THR A 531 -16.26 6.06 10.01
C THR A 531 -15.94 7.52 10.32
N CYS A 532 -14.66 7.87 10.41
CA CYS A 532 -14.18 9.23 10.65
C CYS A 532 -13.52 9.79 9.38
N ILE A 533 -13.57 11.10 9.13
CA ILE A 533 -13.02 11.65 7.88
C ILE A 533 -11.50 11.45 7.75
N ASN A 534 -10.75 11.48 8.86
CA ASN A 534 -9.30 11.28 8.87
C ASN A 534 -8.90 9.95 9.55
N GLY A 535 -9.82 9.00 9.67
CA GLY A 535 -9.61 7.75 10.40
C GLY A 535 -9.95 7.88 11.88
N CYS A 536 -10.39 6.77 12.49
CA CYS A 536 -10.90 6.79 13.86
C CYS A 536 -9.87 6.33 14.91
N HIS A 537 -8.77 5.68 14.50
CA HIS A 537 -7.66 5.29 15.38
C HIS A 537 -8.08 4.40 16.57
N PHE A 538 -8.92 3.39 16.33
CA PHE A 538 -9.38 2.47 17.38
C PHE A 538 -8.28 1.50 17.86
N TYR A 539 -7.23 1.27 17.07
CA TYR A 539 -6.15 0.34 17.37
C TYR A 539 -4.86 1.03 17.86
N ASP A 540 -4.65 2.29 17.48
CA ASP A 540 -3.34 2.95 17.55
C ASP A 540 -2.81 3.16 18.98
N ALA A 541 -3.69 3.23 19.98
CA ALA A 541 -3.31 3.41 21.37
C ALA A 541 -4.38 2.89 22.35
N PRO A 542 -4.00 2.64 23.62
CA PRO A 542 -4.95 2.41 24.70
C PRO A 542 -6.01 3.52 24.76
N ILE A 543 -7.27 3.12 24.76
CA ILE A 543 -8.41 4.03 24.84
C ILE A 543 -8.76 4.19 26.32
N ASP A 544 -8.57 5.39 26.86
CA ASP A 544 -9.09 5.69 28.21
C ASP A 544 -10.61 5.84 28.12
N TYR A 545 -11.06 6.67 27.19
CA TYR A 545 -12.48 6.82 26.83
C TYR A 545 -12.65 7.52 25.48
N ILE A 546 -13.87 7.42 24.94
CA ILE A 546 -14.36 8.18 23.78
C ILE A 546 -15.62 8.92 24.21
N ASP A 547 -15.69 10.20 23.84
CA ASP A 547 -16.90 10.99 23.89
C ASP A 547 -17.38 11.29 22.48
N VAL A 548 -18.70 11.16 22.27
CA VAL A 548 -19.36 11.57 21.04
C VAL A 548 -20.48 12.54 21.37
N TRP A 549 -20.46 13.73 20.78
CA TRP A 549 -21.60 14.65 20.79
C TRP A 549 -22.38 14.46 19.49
N ILE A 550 -23.54 13.82 19.61
CA ILE A 550 -24.44 13.51 18.51
C ILE A 550 -25.01 14.82 17.96
N LEU A 551 -24.86 15.02 16.64
CA LEU A 551 -25.39 16.17 15.94
C LEU A 551 -26.60 15.76 15.09
N GLN A 552 -27.62 16.60 15.06
CA GLN A 552 -28.85 16.37 14.30
C GLN A 552 -28.71 16.84 12.85
#